data_AF-A0A9P8I4T8-F1
#
_entry.id   AF-A0A9P8I4T8-F1
#
_cell.length_a   1.000
_cell.length_b   1.000
_cell.length_c   1.000
_cell.angle_alpha   90.00
_cell.angle_beta   90.00
_cell.angle_gamma   90.00
#
_symmetry.space_group_name_H-M   'P 1'
#
loop_
_entity.id
_entity.type
_entity.pdbx_description
1 polymer ?
#
loop_
_entity_poly.entity_id
_entity_poly.type
_entity_poly.pdbx_seq_one_letter_code
_entity_poly.pdbx_strand_id
1 'polypeptide(L)'
;PLQQDVGYDGVRDFTWIASLAEVNFGVVVPADSTFKTWKDLLAWSRANPMKVTYGCPAGLGNSAHLFGSEVAAREKADWIPVPFRASPDCMTALMGGQLTFAIDTLISAAPQVRNGKVRLLALATAQRSRLWPEVPTMLELGYETLIESPVGVGGPAGMPPQIVQQLQDAFKFASEQPAFLGLLEQSGARPWYMPAAEYRRFAERAEQEQRTLLTKLDGKIALVTGCGASGPGWGNGKAIATLFARQGANVYGIDLKLEAAQATREVVQGEGGTMVVQAGDVTRDVEVRNAVAACLATFGRIDILVNNVGRSEPGDPISMQEDTWDAQFDVNLKSAFLTCKHVLPLMVAQGSGAVVNVSSVAGLRYIGKPQ
;
A
#
# COMPACT_ATOMS: atom_id res chain seq x y z
N PRO A 1 -5.94 5.04 -0.64
CA PRO A 1 -5.40 3.99 -1.54
C PRO A 1 -3.95 4.32 -1.92
N LEU A 2 -3.02 3.38 -1.71
CA LEU A 2 -1.59 3.56 -2.04
C LEU A 2 -1.32 3.48 -3.55
N GLN A 3 -2.23 2.88 -4.33
CA GLN A 3 -2.18 2.90 -5.80
C GLN A 3 -3.20 3.91 -6.35
N GLN A 4 -2.79 4.59 -7.43
CA GLN A 4 -3.71 5.40 -8.22
C GLN A 4 -4.67 4.48 -8.98
N ASP A 5 -5.95 4.85 -8.96
CA ASP A 5 -6.94 4.19 -9.81
C ASP A 5 -6.69 4.62 -11.26
N VAL A 6 -6.46 3.64 -12.13
CA VAL A 6 -6.18 3.84 -13.54
C VAL A 6 -7.20 3.06 -14.36
N GLY A 7 -7.68 3.64 -15.45
CA GLY A 7 -8.73 3.05 -16.30
C GLY A 7 -8.26 1.90 -17.19
N TYR A 8 -7.15 1.24 -16.85
CA TYR A 8 -6.55 0.15 -17.62
C TYR A 8 -5.92 -0.88 -16.68
N ASP A 9 -5.81 -2.11 -17.16
CA ASP A 9 -5.09 -3.19 -16.51
C ASP A 9 -3.61 -3.19 -16.92
N GLY A 10 -2.71 -3.01 -15.94
CA GLY A 10 -1.27 -2.88 -16.16
C GLY A 10 -0.60 -4.08 -16.84
N VAL A 11 -1.26 -5.25 -16.86
CA VAL A 11 -0.71 -6.49 -17.42
C VAL A 11 -1.47 -6.94 -18.67
N ARG A 12 -2.80 -6.83 -18.65
CA ARG A 12 -3.69 -7.36 -19.70
C ARG A 12 -3.91 -6.39 -20.86
N ASP A 13 -3.89 -5.09 -20.62
CA ASP A 13 -4.18 -4.09 -21.65
C ASP A 13 -2.95 -3.70 -22.49
N PHE A 14 -1.84 -4.44 -22.34
CA PHE A 14 -0.60 -4.24 -23.08
C PHE A 14 -0.05 -5.53 -23.68
N THR A 15 0.55 -5.41 -24.86
CA THR A 15 1.45 -6.43 -25.40
C THR A 15 2.89 -6.10 -24.99
N TRP A 16 3.48 -6.98 -24.16
CA TRP A 16 4.87 -6.88 -23.72
C TRP A 16 5.82 -7.24 -24.88
N ILE A 17 6.85 -6.43 -25.13
CA ILE A 17 7.77 -6.63 -26.27
C ILE A 17 9.15 -7.09 -25.78
N ALA A 18 9.81 -6.27 -24.94
CA ALA A 18 11.09 -6.63 -24.34
C ALA A 18 11.44 -5.71 -23.16
N SER A 19 12.09 -6.25 -22.13
CA SER A 19 12.92 -5.45 -21.22
C SER A 19 14.30 -5.26 -21.83
N LEU A 20 14.94 -4.12 -21.59
CA LEU A 20 16.27 -3.77 -22.12
C LEU A 20 17.30 -3.51 -21.03
N ALA A 21 16.85 -2.97 -19.90
CA ALA A 21 17.70 -2.54 -18.82
C ALA A 21 17.03 -2.73 -17.48
N GLU A 22 17.81 -2.63 -16.41
CA GLU A 22 17.32 -2.49 -15.04
C GLU A 22 17.78 -1.16 -14.46
N VAL A 23 16.85 -0.46 -13.82
CA VAL A 23 17.18 0.70 -12.99
C VAL A 23 17.40 0.24 -11.56
N ASN A 24 18.63 0.33 -11.11
CA ASN A 24 19.00 -0.03 -9.75
C ASN A 24 18.57 1.05 -8.75
N PHE A 25 18.33 0.67 -7.51
CA PHE A 25 18.00 1.57 -6.41
C PHE A 25 19.08 1.57 -5.33
N GLY A 26 19.25 2.72 -4.69
CA GLY A 26 20.15 2.91 -3.56
C GLY A 26 19.47 3.61 -2.40
N VAL A 27 19.93 3.29 -1.19
CA VAL A 27 19.62 4.06 0.02
C VAL A 27 20.63 5.19 0.11
N VAL A 28 20.15 6.43 0.05
CA VAL A 28 21.01 7.63 0.04
C VAL A 28 20.71 8.59 1.19
N VAL A 29 21.76 9.23 1.69
CA VAL A 29 21.70 10.31 2.68
C VAL A 29 22.49 11.53 2.21
N PRO A 30 22.28 12.74 2.75
CA PRO A 30 23.16 13.89 2.50
C PRO A 30 24.61 13.56 2.82
N ALA A 31 25.57 14.11 2.06
CA ALA A 31 26.98 13.77 2.24
C ALA A 31 27.54 14.14 3.63
N ASP A 32 27.01 15.22 4.21
CA ASP A 32 27.29 15.74 5.55
C ASP A 32 26.48 15.05 6.67
N SER A 33 25.57 14.13 6.33
CA SER A 33 24.82 13.34 7.30
C SER A 33 25.74 12.63 8.30
N THR A 34 25.28 12.54 9.55
CA THR A 34 25.94 11.75 10.59
C THR A 34 25.96 10.25 10.28
N PHE A 35 25.05 9.78 9.42
CA PHE A 35 24.98 8.38 9.02
C PHE A 35 26.05 8.09 7.95
N LYS A 36 27.04 7.26 8.31
CA LYS A 36 28.12 6.87 7.40
C LYS A 36 27.90 5.48 6.83
N THR A 37 27.13 4.65 7.54
CA THR A 37 26.77 3.27 7.19
C THR A 37 25.28 3.03 7.40
N TRP A 38 24.76 1.95 6.79
CA TRP A 38 23.39 1.46 7.05
C TRP A 38 23.15 1.20 8.55
N LYS A 39 24.14 0.67 9.25
CA LYS A 39 24.06 0.39 10.68
C LYS A 39 23.86 1.65 11.52
N ASP A 40 24.46 2.77 11.13
CA ASP A 40 24.29 4.05 11.84
C ASP A 40 22.84 4.55 11.75
N LEU A 41 22.25 4.46 10.55
CA LEU A 41 20.85 4.83 10.31
C LEU A 41 19.91 3.97 11.15
N LEU A 42 20.11 2.64 11.17
CA LEU A 42 19.30 1.73 11.97
C LEU A 42 19.42 2.00 13.47
N ALA A 43 20.64 2.21 13.96
CA ALA A 43 20.89 2.49 15.37
C ALA A 43 20.17 3.78 15.80
N TRP A 44 20.27 4.83 15.00
CA TRP A 44 19.57 6.08 15.26
C TRP A 44 18.05 5.93 15.18
N SER A 45 17.55 5.20 14.18
CA SER A 45 16.14 4.91 14.01
C SER A 45 15.52 4.25 15.24
N ARG A 46 16.19 3.26 15.83
CA ARG A 46 15.68 2.56 17.02
C ARG A 46 15.60 3.47 18.24
N ALA A 47 16.51 4.43 18.35
CA ALA A 47 16.52 5.43 19.42
C ALA A 47 15.53 6.58 19.19
N ASN A 48 15.00 6.73 17.97
CA ASN A 48 14.19 7.87 17.54
C ASN A 48 12.94 7.42 16.77
N PRO A 49 12.01 6.68 17.41
CA PRO A 49 10.78 6.25 16.76
C PRO A 49 9.98 7.46 16.24
N MET A 50 9.30 7.30 15.11
CA MET A 50 8.49 8.32 14.45
C MET A 50 9.23 9.60 14.03
N LYS A 51 10.58 9.60 14.02
CA LYS A 51 11.39 10.74 13.54
C LYS A 51 12.13 10.49 12.22
N VAL A 52 12.17 9.24 11.77
CA VAL A 52 12.84 8.86 10.52
C VAL A 52 11.88 9.10 9.36
N THR A 53 12.23 10.01 8.48
CA THR A 53 11.51 10.27 7.23
C THR A 53 12.30 9.74 6.05
N TYR A 54 11.64 9.07 5.11
CA TYR A 54 12.30 8.61 3.88
C TYR A 54 11.55 9.03 2.61
N GLY A 55 12.30 9.47 1.62
CA GLY A 55 11.75 9.89 0.34
C GLY A 55 11.32 8.72 -0.54
N CYS A 56 10.10 8.80 -1.09
CA CYS A 56 9.53 7.88 -2.06
C CYS A 56 9.28 8.63 -3.38
N PRO A 57 10.22 8.59 -4.35
CA PRO A 57 10.02 9.21 -5.67
C PRO A 57 8.90 8.49 -6.42
N ALA A 58 8.05 9.23 -7.15
CA ALA A 58 6.87 8.72 -7.85
C ALA A 58 5.73 8.22 -6.94
N GLY A 59 5.55 8.86 -5.77
CA GLY A 59 4.39 8.67 -4.88
C GLY A 59 4.54 7.56 -3.85
N LEU A 60 3.44 7.20 -3.20
CA LEU A 60 3.35 5.98 -2.39
C LEU A 60 2.95 4.81 -3.29
N GLY A 61 3.29 3.60 -2.86
CA GLY A 61 2.92 2.36 -3.55
C GLY A 61 3.87 1.90 -4.67
N ASN A 62 4.91 2.67 -4.99
CA ASN A 62 5.98 2.23 -5.88
C ASN A 62 7.08 1.42 -5.16
N SER A 63 8.04 0.91 -5.92
CA SER A 63 9.13 0.06 -5.43
C SER A 63 9.93 0.65 -4.25
N ALA A 64 10.18 1.97 -4.23
CA ALA A 64 10.90 2.61 -3.13
C ALA A 64 10.07 2.60 -1.83
N HIS A 65 8.77 2.88 -1.92
CA HIS A 65 7.86 2.81 -0.79
C HIS A 65 7.71 1.38 -0.26
N LEU A 66 7.56 0.40 -1.14
CA LEU A 66 7.41 -1.01 -0.75
C LEU A 66 8.67 -1.52 -0.06
N PHE A 67 9.84 -1.26 -0.66
CA PHE A 67 11.13 -1.62 -0.08
C PHE A 67 11.34 -0.98 1.29
N GLY A 68 11.09 0.34 1.42
CA GLY A 68 11.23 1.03 2.69
C GLY A 68 10.28 0.47 3.76
N SER A 69 9.04 0.14 3.38
CA SER A 69 8.04 -0.44 4.28
C SER A 69 8.42 -1.84 4.75
N GLU A 70 8.94 -2.69 3.87
CA GLU A 70 9.38 -4.05 4.21
C GLU A 70 10.57 -4.04 5.17
N VAL A 71 11.56 -3.19 4.88
CA VAL A 71 12.73 -3.02 5.74
C VAL A 71 12.33 -2.46 7.11
N ALA A 72 11.46 -1.43 7.14
CA ALA A 72 10.95 -0.88 8.39
C ALA A 72 10.19 -1.92 9.23
N ALA A 73 9.34 -2.72 8.58
CA ALA A 73 8.58 -3.79 9.24
C ALA A 73 9.51 -4.84 9.86
N ARG A 74 10.54 -5.29 9.10
CA ARG A 74 11.54 -6.25 9.60
C ARG A 74 12.32 -5.70 10.79
N GLU A 75 12.67 -4.42 10.77
CA GLU A 75 13.40 -3.75 11.85
C GLU A 75 12.51 -3.29 13.01
N LYS A 76 11.19 -3.47 12.90
CA LYS A 76 10.19 -2.90 13.82
C LYS A 76 10.40 -1.40 14.03
N ALA A 77 10.70 -0.70 12.94
CA ALA A 77 10.99 0.72 12.92
C ALA A 77 9.77 1.52 12.43
N ASP A 78 9.50 2.63 13.10
CA ASP A 78 8.40 3.54 12.74
C ASP A 78 8.90 4.62 11.77
N TRP A 79 9.11 4.24 10.51
CA TRP A 79 9.53 5.15 9.45
C TRP A 79 8.34 5.83 8.77
N ILE A 80 8.50 7.11 8.46
CA ILE A 80 7.48 7.94 7.81
C ILE A 80 7.84 8.08 6.32
N PRO A 81 7.10 7.47 5.40
CA PRO A 81 7.30 7.68 3.97
C PRO A 81 6.83 9.07 3.55
N VAL A 82 7.65 9.76 2.75
CA VAL A 82 7.34 11.08 2.19
C VAL A 82 7.26 10.97 0.67
N PRO A 83 6.05 11.06 0.06
CA PRO A 83 5.88 10.90 -1.38
C PRO A 83 6.33 12.14 -2.15
N PHE A 84 7.01 11.91 -3.27
CA PHE A 84 7.39 12.95 -4.24
C PHE A 84 6.85 12.64 -5.63
N ARG A 85 6.66 13.67 -6.45
CA ARG A 85 6.19 13.50 -7.84
C ARG A 85 7.22 12.77 -8.71
N ALA A 86 8.51 13.06 -8.50
CA ALA A 86 9.62 12.46 -9.24
C ALA A 86 10.93 12.47 -8.43
N SER A 87 11.93 11.71 -8.88
CA SER A 87 13.25 11.64 -8.25
C SER A 87 13.98 12.98 -8.08
N PRO A 88 13.97 13.93 -9.05
CA PRO A 88 14.66 15.21 -8.88
C PRO A 88 14.15 16.03 -7.68
N ASP A 89 12.84 16.02 -7.45
CA ASP A 89 12.22 16.72 -6.31
C ASP A 89 12.61 16.04 -4.98
N CYS A 90 12.59 14.69 -4.96
CA CYS A 90 13.02 13.88 -3.83
C CYS A 90 14.49 14.16 -3.45
N MET A 91 15.39 14.18 -4.44
CA MET A 91 16.81 14.48 -4.22
C MET A 91 17.04 15.90 -3.73
N THR A 92 16.28 16.86 -4.24
CA THR A 92 16.35 18.25 -3.76
C THR A 92 15.93 18.35 -2.30
N ALA A 93 14.84 17.69 -1.91
CA ALA A 93 14.38 17.64 -0.53
C ALA A 93 15.37 16.93 0.40
N LEU A 94 15.98 15.83 -0.06
CA LEU A 94 17.02 15.13 0.68
C LEU A 94 18.22 16.04 0.96
N MET A 95 18.79 16.65 -0.09
CA MET A 95 19.94 17.55 0.03
C MET A 95 19.62 18.81 0.83
N GLY A 96 18.36 19.24 0.86
CA GLY A 96 17.86 20.33 1.69
C GLY A 96 17.63 19.96 3.16
N GLY A 97 17.88 18.71 3.57
CA GLY A 97 17.73 18.25 4.95
C GLY A 97 16.29 18.00 5.40
N GLN A 98 15.34 17.89 4.45
CA GLN A 98 13.93 17.63 4.76
C GLN A 98 13.64 16.14 5.01
N LEU A 99 14.55 15.28 4.56
CA LEU A 99 14.45 13.82 4.67
C LEU A 99 15.62 13.27 5.47
N THR A 100 15.38 12.21 6.25
CA THR A 100 16.47 11.48 6.93
C THR A 100 17.32 10.71 5.91
N PHE A 101 16.65 10.05 4.95
CA PHE A 101 17.27 9.38 3.81
C PHE A 101 16.28 9.32 2.64
N ALA A 102 16.70 8.81 1.49
CA ALA A 102 15.80 8.45 0.40
C ALA A 102 16.16 7.08 -0.17
N ILE A 103 15.15 6.40 -0.73
CA ILE A 103 15.34 5.21 -1.56
C ILE A 103 15.02 5.66 -2.98
N ASP A 104 16.05 5.77 -3.82
CA ASP A 104 15.90 6.34 -5.15
C ASP A 104 16.71 5.57 -6.19
N THR A 105 16.35 5.78 -7.45
CA THR A 105 17.04 5.26 -8.62
C THR A 105 18.47 5.76 -8.67
N LEU A 106 19.40 4.88 -9.07
CA LEU A 106 20.79 5.28 -9.31
C LEU A 106 20.90 6.25 -10.49
N ILE A 107 19.95 6.30 -11.42
CA ILE A 107 19.92 7.32 -12.48
C ILE A 107 19.91 8.73 -11.86
N SER A 108 19.09 8.96 -10.84
CA SER A 108 19.02 10.28 -10.18
C SER A 108 20.10 10.47 -9.11
N ALA A 109 20.42 9.42 -8.36
CA ALA A 109 21.39 9.49 -7.26
C ALA A 109 22.85 9.52 -7.73
N ALA A 110 23.21 8.78 -8.79
CA ALA A 110 24.59 8.60 -9.24
C ALA A 110 25.34 9.91 -9.48
N PRO A 111 24.78 10.92 -10.20
CA PRO A 111 25.46 12.19 -10.38
C PRO A 111 25.70 12.91 -9.06
N GLN A 112 24.75 12.84 -8.12
CA GLN A 112 24.87 13.49 -6.81
C GLN A 112 25.90 12.81 -5.91
N VAL A 113 26.03 11.48 -5.99
CA VAL A 113 27.09 10.72 -5.30
C VAL A 113 28.46 11.11 -5.85
N ARG A 114 28.63 11.15 -7.18
CA ARG A 114 29.90 11.56 -7.82
C ARG A 114 30.30 12.99 -7.47
N ASN A 115 29.32 13.88 -7.36
CA ASN A 115 29.52 15.28 -6.98
C ASN A 115 29.68 15.49 -5.46
N GLY A 116 29.69 14.42 -4.66
CA GLY A 116 29.86 14.47 -3.21
C GLY A 116 28.73 15.18 -2.48
N LYS A 117 27.52 15.24 -3.05
CA LYS A 117 26.35 15.89 -2.45
C LYS A 117 25.51 14.92 -1.62
N VAL A 118 25.49 13.65 -2.01
CA VAL A 118 24.85 12.56 -1.26
C VAL A 118 25.80 11.37 -1.14
N ARG A 119 25.47 10.44 -0.25
CA ARG A 119 26.21 9.21 0.01
C ARG A 119 25.28 8.01 -0.09
N LEU A 120 25.74 6.94 -0.72
CA LEU A 120 25.09 5.63 -0.68
C LEU A 120 25.42 4.91 0.64
N LEU A 121 24.40 4.43 1.34
CA LEU A 121 24.55 3.57 2.52
C LEU A 121 24.43 2.09 2.16
N ALA A 122 23.60 1.77 1.17
CA ALA A 122 23.36 0.41 0.68
C ALA A 122 22.74 0.42 -0.72
N LEU A 123 22.86 -0.70 -1.43
CA LEU A 123 22.24 -0.95 -2.73
C LEU A 123 21.16 -2.03 -2.63
N ALA A 124 19.98 -1.77 -3.21
CA ALA A 124 18.88 -2.73 -3.28
C ALA A 124 19.03 -3.71 -4.46
N THR A 125 20.26 -4.17 -4.72
CA THR A 125 20.65 -4.98 -5.88
C THR A 125 21.25 -6.31 -5.43
N ALA A 126 21.18 -7.33 -6.28
CA ALA A 126 21.70 -8.66 -5.97
C ALA A 126 23.25 -8.70 -5.84
N GLN A 127 23.93 -7.76 -6.52
CA GLN A 127 25.38 -7.64 -6.54
C GLN A 127 25.79 -6.19 -6.32
N ARG A 128 27.00 -5.97 -5.81
CA ARG A 128 27.55 -4.62 -5.64
C ARG A 128 27.69 -3.91 -6.99
N SER A 129 27.62 -2.58 -6.94
CA SER A 129 27.90 -1.74 -8.09
C SER A 129 29.39 -1.79 -8.44
N ARG A 130 29.72 -1.84 -9.73
CA ARG A 130 31.10 -1.65 -10.21
C ARG A 130 31.62 -0.23 -9.96
N LEU A 131 30.71 0.75 -9.89
CA LEU A 131 31.04 2.16 -9.65
C LEU A 131 31.32 2.47 -8.18
N TRP A 132 30.71 1.68 -7.27
CA TRP A 132 30.84 1.84 -5.81
C TRP A 132 31.01 0.46 -5.15
N PRO A 133 32.15 -0.23 -5.40
CA PRO A 133 32.38 -1.57 -4.87
C PRO A 133 32.46 -1.62 -3.34
N GLU A 134 32.68 -0.48 -2.68
CA GLU A 134 32.69 -0.34 -1.23
C GLU A 134 31.30 -0.31 -0.60
N VAL A 135 30.26 0.03 -1.36
CA VAL A 135 28.89 0.12 -0.86
C VAL A 135 28.29 -1.29 -0.82
N PRO A 136 27.82 -1.76 0.36
CA PRO A 136 27.25 -3.09 0.48
C PRO A 136 25.88 -3.18 -0.19
N THR A 137 25.49 -4.40 -0.59
CA THR A 137 24.10 -4.68 -0.93
C THR A 137 23.26 -4.90 0.32
N MET A 138 21.94 -4.78 0.20
CA MET A 138 21.01 -5.16 1.26
C MET A 138 21.12 -6.64 1.64
N LEU A 139 21.45 -7.51 0.68
CA LEU A 139 21.69 -8.94 0.93
C LEU A 139 22.89 -9.17 1.85
N GLU A 140 24.00 -8.48 1.61
CA GLU A 140 25.20 -8.56 2.46
C GLU A 140 24.93 -8.01 3.87
N LEU A 141 23.97 -7.10 4.00
CA LEU A 141 23.48 -6.56 5.28
C LEU A 141 22.45 -7.49 5.96
N GLY A 142 22.17 -8.66 5.37
CA GLY A 142 21.31 -9.70 5.91
C GLY A 142 19.84 -9.60 5.51
N TYR A 143 19.46 -8.65 4.65
CA TYR A 143 18.09 -8.53 4.13
C TYR A 143 17.85 -9.50 2.97
N GLU A 144 16.60 -9.88 2.76
CA GLU A 144 16.21 -10.70 1.59
C GLU A 144 15.64 -9.82 0.46
N THR A 145 15.40 -8.54 0.75
CA THR A 145 14.70 -7.61 -0.10
C THR A 145 15.62 -6.99 -1.16
N LEU A 146 15.17 -7.02 -2.40
CA LEU A 146 15.78 -6.41 -3.58
C LEU A 146 14.72 -5.57 -4.31
N ILE A 147 15.15 -4.61 -5.11
CA ILE A 147 14.25 -3.93 -6.05
C ILE A 147 14.59 -4.40 -7.45
N GLU A 148 13.72 -5.22 -8.03
CA GLU A 148 13.74 -5.54 -9.46
C GLU A 148 12.94 -4.47 -10.22
N SER A 149 13.61 -3.70 -11.08
CA SER A 149 12.97 -2.59 -11.80
C SER A 149 13.37 -2.57 -13.29
N PRO A 150 12.84 -3.52 -14.09
CA PRO A 150 13.11 -3.55 -15.51
C PRO A 150 12.54 -2.32 -16.22
N VAL A 151 13.25 -1.84 -17.23
CA VAL A 151 12.82 -0.80 -18.15
C VAL A 151 12.78 -1.42 -19.55
N GLY A 152 11.61 -1.30 -20.17
CA GLY A 152 11.32 -1.99 -21.41
C GLY A 152 10.24 -1.32 -22.22
N VAL A 153 9.83 -2.03 -23.26
CA VAL A 153 8.87 -1.57 -24.25
C VAL A 153 7.65 -2.49 -24.23
N GLY A 154 6.48 -1.87 -24.24
CA GLY A 154 5.20 -2.50 -24.50
C GLY A 154 4.45 -1.73 -25.58
N GLY A 155 3.43 -2.35 -26.15
CA GLY A 155 2.52 -1.72 -27.09
C GLY A 155 1.06 -2.04 -26.78
N PRO A 156 0.11 -1.61 -27.63
CA PRO A 156 -1.31 -1.84 -27.42
C PRO A 156 -1.64 -3.33 -27.28
N ALA A 157 -2.71 -3.65 -26.55
CA ALA A 157 -3.20 -5.02 -26.48
C ALA A 157 -3.46 -5.62 -27.88
N GLY A 158 -3.06 -6.88 -28.07
CA GLY A 158 -3.37 -7.66 -29.27
C GLY A 158 -2.50 -7.37 -30.49
N MET A 159 -1.29 -6.80 -30.31
CA MET A 159 -0.36 -6.63 -31.44
C MET A 159 -0.08 -7.97 -32.15
N PRO A 160 -0.01 -7.99 -33.50
CA PRO A 160 0.28 -9.22 -34.26
C PRO A 160 1.62 -9.84 -33.85
N PRO A 161 1.71 -11.18 -33.63
CA PRO A 161 2.94 -11.83 -33.18
C PRO A 161 4.16 -11.55 -34.06
N GLN A 162 3.97 -11.43 -35.38
CA GLN A 162 5.05 -11.13 -36.32
C GLN A 162 5.63 -9.73 -36.09
N ILE A 163 4.80 -8.74 -35.75
CA ILE A 163 5.25 -7.39 -35.41
C ILE A 163 5.98 -7.39 -34.07
N VAL A 164 5.46 -8.12 -33.08
CA VAL A 164 6.13 -8.28 -31.78
C VAL A 164 7.53 -8.88 -31.95
N GLN A 165 7.66 -9.92 -32.78
CA GLN A 165 8.95 -10.55 -33.05
C GLN A 165 9.93 -9.59 -33.74
N GLN A 166 9.49 -8.88 -34.79
CA GLN A 166 10.34 -7.90 -35.48
C GLN A 166 10.85 -6.80 -34.53
N LEU A 167 9.98 -6.28 -33.66
CA LEU A 167 10.37 -5.28 -32.67
C LEU A 167 11.32 -5.87 -31.63
N GLN A 168 11.04 -7.07 -31.15
CA GLN A 168 11.90 -7.76 -30.20
C GLN A 168 13.32 -7.97 -30.75
N ASP A 169 13.45 -8.42 -32.00
CA ASP A 169 14.75 -8.62 -32.66
C ASP A 169 15.51 -7.29 -32.78
N ALA A 170 14.82 -6.22 -33.19
CA ALA A 170 15.41 -4.88 -33.31
C ALA A 170 15.88 -4.31 -31.96
N PHE A 171 15.05 -4.45 -30.91
CA PHE A 171 15.40 -3.99 -29.57
C PHE A 171 16.51 -4.82 -28.93
N LYS A 172 16.55 -6.14 -29.18
CA LYS A 172 17.66 -6.99 -28.77
C LYS A 172 18.97 -6.50 -29.39
N PHE A 173 18.99 -6.32 -30.71
CA PHE A 173 20.17 -5.79 -31.41
C PHE A 173 20.61 -4.44 -30.83
N ALA A 174 19.69 -3.52 -30.60
CA ALA A 174 19.99 -2.20 -30.03
C ALA A 174 20.56 -2.30 -28.61
N SER A 175 20.03 -3.21 -27.78
CA SER A 175 20.45 -3.40 -26.38
C SER A 175 21.88 -3.95 -26.25
N GLU A 176 22.42 -4.54 -27.30
CA GLU A 176 23.78 -5.10 -27.34
C GLU A 176 24.81 -4.11 -27.90
N GLN A 177 24.37 -2.94 -28.36
CA GLN A 177 25.29 -1.95 -28.93
C GLN A 177 26.17 -1.31 -27.85
N PRO A 178 27.48 -1.11 -28.10
CA PRO A 178 28.40 -0.52 -27.12
C PRO A 178 27.95 0.84 -26.59
N ALA A 179 27.33 1.67 -27.44
CA ALA A 179 26.81 2.97 -27.03
C ALA A 179 25.68 2.86 -25.98
N PHE A 180 24.79 1.88 -26.13
CA PHE A 180 23.71 1.62 -25.16
C PHE A 180 24.27 1.07 -23.86
N LEU A 181 25.16 0.08 -23.93
CA LEU A 181 25.83 -0.50 -22.75
C LEU A 181 26.62 0.56 -21.97
N GLY A 182 27.34 1.44 -22.67
CA GLY A 182 28.08 2.54 -22.06
C GLY A 182 27.17 3.56 -21.37
N LEU A 183 25.99 3.86 -21.93
CA LEU A 183 24.99 4.73 -21.30
C LEU A 183 24.44 4.13 -20.00
N LEU A 184 24.14 2.83 -20.00
CA LEU A 184 23.66 2.13 -18.80
C LEU A 184 24.72 2.18 -17.68
N GLU A 185 25.97 1.87 -18.01
CA GLU A 185 27.06 1.92 -17.03
C GLU A 185 27.24 3.33 -16.45
N GLN A 186 27.24 4.38 -17.28
CA GLN A 186 27.37 5.76 -16.82
C GLN A 186 26.21 6.22 -15.92
N SER A 187 25.01 5.67 -16.11
CA SER A 187 23.82 6.00 -15.33
C SER A 187 23.63 5.11 -14.08
N GLY A 188 24.48 4.10 -13.88
CA GLY A 188 24.34 3.13 -12.79
C GLY A 188 23.23 2.09 -13.01
N ALA A 189 22.62 2.09 -14.18
CA ALA A 189 21.74 1.03 -14.65
C ALA A 189 22.57 -0.18 -15.12
N ARG A 190 21.92 -1.33 -15.34
CA ARG A 190 22.57 -2.49 -15.95
C ARG A 190 21.77 -3.07 -17.10
N PRO A 191 22.42 -3.76 -18.06
CA PRO A 191 21.70 -4.49 -19.09
C PRO A 191 20.86 -5.60 -18.46
N TRP A 192 19.59 -5.68 -18.84
CA TRP A 192 18.69 -6.77 -18.44
C TRP A 192 17.65 -7.03 -19.52
N TYR A 193 18.08 -7.78 -20.52
CA TYR A 193 17.22 -8.16 -21.62
C TYR A 193 16.30 -9.31 -21.21
N MET A 194 14.99 -9.11 -21.36
CA MET A 194 13.98 -10.17 -21.28
C MET A 194 13.13 -10.12 -22.55
N PRO A 195 12.96 -11.22 -23.30
CA PRO A 195 12.04 -11.28 -24.41
C PRO A 195 10.58 -11.18 -23.93
N ALA A 196 9.65 -10.90 -24.85
CA ALA A 196 8.24 -10.64 -24.59
C ALA A 196 7.59 -11.58 -23.56
N ALA A 197 7.76 -12.89 -23.74
CA ALA A 197 7.13 -13.90 -22.88
C ALA A 197 7.67 -13.89 -21.45
N GLU A 198 8.98 -13.67 -21.28
CA GLU A 198 9.61 -13.58 -19.96
C GLU A 198 9.24 -12.25 -19.28
N TYR A 199 9.25 -11.15 -20.03
CA TYR A 199 8.90 -9.84 -19.50
C TYR A 199 7.43 -9.80 -19.03
N ARG A 200 6.52 -10.45 -19.76
CA ARG A 200 5.12 -10.62 -19.35
C ARG A 200 4.99 -11.40 -18.03
N ARG A 201 5.70 -12.53 -17.91
CA ARG A 201 5.71 -13.34 -16.67
C ARG A 201 6.27 -12.55 -15.49
N PHE A 202 7.31 -11.75 -15.72
CA PHE A 202 7.84 -10.83 -14.72
C PHE A 202 6.75 -9.86 -14.26
N ALA A 203 6.05 -9.20 -15.19
CA ALA A 203 5.01 -8.23 -14.85
C ALA A 203 3.85 -8.85 -14.07
N GLU A 204 3.38 -10.03 -14.47
CA GLU A 204 2.34 -10.78 -13.76
C GLU A 204 2.75 -11.12 -12.31
N ARG A 205 3.98 -11.63 -12.14
CA ARG A 205 4.52 -11.95 -10.83
C ARG A 205 4.66 -10.70 -9.95
N ALA A 206 5.28 -9.65 -10.50
CA ALA A 206 5.51 -8.41 -9.78
C ALA A 206 4.19 -7.74 -9.35
N GLU A 207 3.18 -7.71 -10.23
CA GLU A 207 1.86 -7.17 -9.89
C GLU A 207 1.23 -7.93 -8.72
N GLN A 208 1.29 -9.27 -8.75
CA GLN A 208 0.74 -10.11 -7.69
C GLN A 208 1.49 -9.94 -6.35
N GLU A 209 2.83 -9.93 -6.39
CA GLU A 209 3.68 -9.74 -5.21
C GLU A 209 3.44 -8.36 -4.57
N GLN A 210 3.47 -7.29 -5.38
CA GLN A 210 3.25 -5.92 -4.92
C GLN A 210 1.83 -5.72 -4.39
N ARG A 211 0.81 -6.27 -5.06
CA ARG A 211 -0.57 -6.24 -4.58
C ARG A 211 -0.68 -6.90 -3.22
N THR A 212 -0.09 -8.08 -3.05
CA THR A 212 -0.11 -8.82 -1.79
C THR A 212 0.55 -8.02 -0.66
N LEU A 213 1.71 -7.41 -0.93
CA LEU A 213 2.42 -6.61 0.06
C LEU A 213 1.65 -5.34 0.43
N LEU A 214 1.03 -4.67 -0.53
CA LEU A 214 0.24 -3.45 -0.33
C LEU A 214 -1.07 -3.68 0.42
N THR A 215 -1.66 -4.86 0.28
CA THR A 215 -2.95 -5.17 0.89
C THR A 215 -2.82 -5.88 2.23
N LYS A 216 -1.61 -6.21 2.68
CA LYS A 216 -1.36 -6.98 3.90
C LYS A 216 -1.81 -6.20 5.14
N LEU A 217 -2.56 -6.88 6.01
CA LEU A 217 -3.10 -6.40 7.27
C LEU A 217 -2.70 -7.31 8.45
N ASP A 218 -1.62 -8.09 8.30
CA ASP A 218 -1.13 -9.04 9.31
C ASP A 218 -1.14 -8.46 10.73
N GLY A 219 -1.89 -9.11 11.61
CA GLY A 219 -1.97 -8.77 13.03
C GLY A 219 -2.70 -7.46 13.34
N LYS A 220 -3.20 -6.73 12.33
CA LYS A 220 -4.04 -5.54 12.54
C LYS A 220 -5.38 -5.95 13.12
N ILE A 221 -5.92 -5.12 14.01
CA ILE A 221 -7.23 -5.33 14.61
C ILE A 221 -8.25 -4.42 13.93
N ALA A 222 -9.23 -5.02 13.26
CA ALA A 222 -10.28 -4.29 12.57
C ALA A 222 -11.63 -4.42 13.28
N LEU A 223 -12.20 -3.30 13.73
CA LEU A 223 -13.57 -3.21 14.21
C LEU A 223 -14.50 -2.87 13.04
N VAL A 224 -15.39 -3.78 12.68
CA VAL A 224 -16.31 -3.65 11.54
C VAL A 224 -17.76 -3.60 12.02
N THR A 225 -18.44 -2.48 11.79
CA THR A 225 -19.88 -2.34 12.08
C THR A 225 -20.75 -2.89 10.96
N GLY A 226 -21.85 -3.54 11.29
CA GLY A 226 -22.74 -4.15 10.30
C GLY A 226 -22.02 -5.24 9.51
N CYS A 227 -21.28 -6.14 10.19
CA CYS A 227 -20.42 -7.14 9.56
C CYS A 227 -21.18 -8.33 8.94
N GLY A 228 -22.49 -8.41 9.12
CA GLY A 228 -23.36 -9.40 8.53
C GLY A 228 -23.80 -9.05 7.10
N ALA A 229 -24.72 -9.86 6.57
CA ALA A 229 -25.46 -9.59 5.34
C ALA A 229 -26.96 -9.56 5.65
N SER A 230 -27.70 -8.66 5.00
CA SER A 230 -29.15 -8.52 5.19
C SER A 230 -29.97 -9.67 4.57
N GLY A 231 -29.37 -10.44 3.67
CA GLY A 231 -29.96 -11.58 2.99
C GLY A 231 -28.91 -12.66 2.64
N PRO A 232 -29.31 -13.70 1.88
CA PRO A 232 -28.39 -14.76 1.48
C PRO A 232 -27.25 -14.20 0.61
N GLY A 233 -26.05 -14.76 0.78
CA GLY A 233 -24.87 -14.40 -0.01
C GLY A 233 -23.98 -13.35 0.66
N TRP A 234 -23.52 -12.38 -0.12
CA TRP A 234 -22.54 -11.37 0.27
C TRP A 234 -23.21 -10.00 0.47
N GLY A 235 -22.98 -9.39 1.62
CA GLY A 235 -23.21 -7.97 1.87
C GLY A 235 -21.87 -7.24 2.07
N ASN A 236 -21.89 -5.90 2.05
CA ASN A 236 -20.67 -5.10 2.19
C ASN A 236 -19.89 -5.45 3.47
N GLY A 237 -20.57 -5.56 4.61
CA GLY A 237 -19.96 -5.91 5.89
C GLY A 237 -19.27 -7.28 5.86
N LYS A 238 -19.98 -8.29 5.36
CA LYS A 238 -19.43 -9.65 5.18
C LYS A 238 -18.21 -9.64 4.26
N ALA A 239 -18.29 -8.96 3.12
CA ALA A 239 -17.18 -8.85 2.18
C ALA A 239 -15.96 -8.15 2.80
N ILE A 240 -16.17 -7.04 3.51
CA ILE A 240 -15.09 -6.30 4.19
C ILE A 240 -14.43 -7.17 5.27
N ALA A 241 -15.23 -7.78 6.15
CA ALA A 241 -14.72 -8.62 7.23
C ALA A 241 -13.92 -9.82 6.68
N THR A 242 -14.44 -10.52 5.68
CA THR A 242 -13.73 -11.65 5.07
C THR A 242 -12.47 -11.21 4.34
N LEU A 243 -12.52 -10.13 3.57
CA LEU A 243 -11.34 -9.65 2.85
C LEU A 243 -10.25 -9.17 3.81
N PHE A 244 -10.59 -8.48 4.89
CA PHE A 244 -9.62 -8.06 5.90
C PHE A 244 -8.96 -9.27 6.57
N ALA A 245 -9.74 -10.29 6.91
CA ALA A 245 -9.22 -11.52 7.49
C ALA A 245 -8.30 -12.28 6.51
N ARG A 246 -8.65 -12.36 5.22
CA ARG A 246 -7.79 -12.94 4.17
C ARG A 246 -6.46 -12.21 4.02
N GLN A 247 -6.42 -10.93 4.37
CA GLN A 247 -5.20 -10.11 4.39
C GLN A 247 -4.45 -10.18 5.73
N GLY A 248 -4.87 -11.04 6.67
CA GLY A 248 -4.17 -11.27 7.94
C GLY A 248 -4.67 -10.44 9.12
N ALA A 249 -5.74 -9.65 8.96
CA ALA A 249 -6.33 -8.92 10.08
C ALA A 249 -7.13 -9.84 11.02
N ASN A 250 -7.11 -9.53 12.31
CA ASN A 250 -8.07 -10.08 13.26
C ASN A 250 -9.30 -9.16 13.29
N VAL A 251 -10.48 -9.72 13.06
CA VAL A 251 -11.71 -8.93 12.90
C VAL A 251 -12.58 -9.01 14.15
N TYR A 252 -13.00 -7.85 14.67
CA TYR A 252 -14.08 -7.74 15.64
C TYR A 252 -15.31 -7.18 14.93
N GLY A 253 -16.37 -7.98 14.81
CA GLY A 253 -17.61 -7.58 14.16
C GLY A 253 -18.70 -7.22 15.16
N ILE A 254 -19.40 -6.10 14.92
CA ILE A 254 -20.66 -5.79 15.59
C ILE A 254 -21.77 -5.74 14.54
N ASP A 255 -22.89 -6.39 14.81
CA ASP A 255 -24.07 -6.33 13.93
C ASP A 255 -25.36 -6.32 14.77
N LEU A 256 -26.41 -5.70 14.24
CA LEU A 256 -27.72 -5.71 14.87
C LEU A 256 -28.29 -7.14 14.94
N LYS A 257 -27.99 -7.98 13.93
CA LYS A 257 -28.44 -9.37 13.84
C LYS A 257 -27.27 -10.30 14.09
N LEU A 258 -27.26 -10.96 15.25
CA LEU A 258 -26.17 -11.83 15.66
C LEU A 258 -25.96 -13.00 14.68
N GLU A 259 -27.04 -13.59 14.18
CA GLU A 259 -26.99 -14.72 13.26
C GLU A 259 -26.30 -14.34 11.94
N ALA A 260 -26.53 -13.11 11.46
CA ALA A 260 -25.88 -12.59 10.26
C ALA A 260 -24.37 -12.40 10.47
N ALA A 261 -23.97 -11.88 11.63
CA ALA A 261 -22.57 -11.76 12.00
C ALA A 261 -21.88 -13.13 12.18
N GLN A 262 -22.58 -14.10 12.78
CA GLN A 262 -22.08 -15.47 12.94
C GLN A 262 -21.85 -16.16 11.61
N ALA A 263 -22.75 -15.99 10.64
CA ALA A 263 -22.56 -16.50 9.28
C ALA A 263 -21.35 -15.86 8.55
N THR A 264 -20.98 -14.61 8.87
CA THR A 264 -19.72 -14.02 8.40
C THR A 264 -18.52 -14.66 9.12
N ARG A 265 -18.61 -14.83 10.45
CA ARG A 265 -17.55 -15.44 11.25
C ARG A 265 -17.23 -16.86 10.77
N GLU A 266 -18.23 -17.66 10.44
CA GLU A 266 -18.06 -19.03 9.91
C GLU A 266 -17.24 -19.06 8.61
N VAL A 267 -17.50 -18.11 7.69
CA VAL A 267 -16.69 -17.98 6.47
C VAL A 267 -15.24 -17.62 6.82
N VAL A 268 -15.05 -16.61 7.69
CA VAL A 268 -13.71 -16.19 8.09
C VAL A 268 -12.92 -17.32 8.75
N GLN A 269 -13.53 -18.02 9.71
CA GLN A 269 -12.90 -19.12 10.43
C GLN A 269 -12.69 -20.35 9.54
N GLY A 270 -13.62 -20.63 8.63
CA GLY A 270 -13.49 -21.70 7.63
C GLY A 270 -12.32 -21.48 6.66
N GLU A 271 -11.90 -20.23 6.47
CA GLU A 271 -10.72 -19.85 5.68
C GLU A 271 -9.45 -19.69 6.53
N GLY A 272 -9.50 -20.05 7.82
CA GLY A 272 -8.37 -19.96 8.75
C GLY A 272 -8.12 -18.57 9.34
N GLY A 273 -9.01 -17.60 9.10
CA GLY A 273 -8.93 -16.26 9.68
C GLY A 273 -9.51 -16.17 11.10
N THR A 274 -9.24 -15.05 11.77
CA THR A 274 -9.73 -14.79 13.13
C THR A 274 -10.85 -13.76 13.11
N MET A 275 -12.02 -14.13 13.64
CA MET A 275 -13.13 -13.20 13.84
C MET A 275 -13.90 -13.48 15.13
N VAL A 276 -14.18 -12.42 15.88
CA VAL A 276 -15.11 -12.40 17.03
C VAL A 276 -16.29 -11.52 16.66
N VAL A 277 -17.49 -11.89 17.09
CA VAL A 277 -18.71 -11.13 16.79
C VAL A 277 -19.56 -10.88 18.02
N GLN A 278 -20.22 -9.73 18.05
CA GLN A 278 -21.18 -9.33 19.07
C GLN A 278 -22.46 -8.78 18.42
N ALA A 279 -23.60 -9.01 19.05
CA ALA A 279 -24.81 -8.26 18.74
C ALA A 279 -24.68 -6.82 19.25
N GLY A 280 -25.20 -5.85 18.51
CA GLY A 280 -25.41 -4.51 19.04
C GLY A 280 -25.90 -3.49 18.02
N ASP A 281 -26.64 -2.51 18.52
CA ASP A 281 -27.14 -1.36 17.77
C ASP A 281 -26.16 -0.18 17.87
N VAL A 282 -25.52 0.13 16.74
CA VAL A 282 -24.54 1.23 16.66
C VAL A 282 -25.16 2.62 16.77
N THR A 283 -26.49 2.73 16.78
CA THR A 283 -27.19 4.00 17.08
C THR A 283 -27.27 4.27 18.60
N ARG A 284 -26.89 3.29 19.44
CA ARG A 284 -26.95 3.34 20.90
C ARG A 284 -25.55 3.48 21.49
N ASP A 285 -25.26 4.63 22.12
CA ASP A 285 -23.93 4.94 22.69
C ASP A 285 -23.41 3.86 23.64
N VAL A 286 -24.28 3.30 24.49
CA VAL A 286 -23.91 2.25 25.45
C VAL A 286 -23.45 0.97 24.74
N GLU A 287 -24.12 0.58 23.66
CA GLU A 287 -23.79 -0.66 22.94
C GLU A 287 -22.51 -0.50 22.13
N VAL A 288 -22.28 0.66 21.51
CA VAL A 288 -21.01 0.99 20.86
C VAL A 288 -19.86 0.95 21.87
N ARG A 289 -20.03 1.61 23.03
CA ARG A 289 -19.01 1.62 24.10
C ARG A 289 -18.68 0.20 24.57
N ASN A 290 -19.70 -0.64 24.75
CA ASN A 290 -19.51 -2.04 25.16
C ASN A 290 -18.76 -2.84 24.10
N ALA A 291 -19.09 -2.70 22.82
CA ALA A 291 -18.40 -3.40 21.73
C ALA A 291 -16.94 -2.95 21.59
N VAL A 292 -16.65 -1.65 21.74
CA VAL A 292 -15.27 -1.12 21.76
C VAL A 292 -14.49 -1.70 22.93
N ALA A 293 -15.08 -1.70 24.14
CA ALA A 293 -14.45 -2.28 25.32
C ALA A 293 -14.19 -3.79 25.16
N ALA A 294 -15.13 -4.53 24.58
CA ALA A 294 -14.98 -5.97 24.32
C ALA A 294 -13.92 -6.26 23.24
N CYS A 295 -13.85 -5.44 22.19
CA CYS A 295 -12.78 -5.50 21.19
C CYS A 295 -11.40 -5.30 21.83
N LEU A 296 -11.25 -4.28 22.68
CA LEU A 296 -10.02 -4.05 23.44
C LEU A 296 -9.69 -5.19 24.40
N ALA A 297 -10.68 -5.74 25.10
CA ALA A 297 -10.46 -6.88 26.00
C ALA A 297 -10.00 -8.13 25.23
N THR A 298 -10.45 -8.30 23.99
CA THR A 298 -10.12 -9.46 23.14
C THR A 298 -8.76 -9.32 22.47
N PHE A 299 -8.46 -8.14 21.93
CA PHE A 299 -7.32 -7.95 21.02
C PHE A 299 -6.31 -6.88 21.48
N GLY A 300 -6.60 -6.14 22.56
CA GLY A 300 -5.71 -5.16 23.18
C GLY A 300 -5.59 -3.81 22.46
N ARG A 301 -6.05 -3.68 21.21
CA ARG A 301 -5.95 -2.46 20.38
C ARG A 301 -7.03 -2.41 19.31
N ILE A 302 -7.18 -1.26 18.64
CA ILE A 302 -8.00 -1.11 17.43
C ILE A 302 -7.18 -0.33 16.40
N ASP A 303 -6.85 -0.97 15.27
CA ASP A 303 -6.07 -0.36 14.19
C ASP A 303 -6.94 0.23 13.09
N ILE A 304 -8.07 -0.42 12.80
CA ILE A 304 -8.98 -0.03 11.72
C ILE A 304 -10.40 0.01 12.27
N LEU A 305 -11.07 1.14 12.12
CA LEU A 305 -12.52 1.26 12.34
C LEU A 305 -13.20 1.34 10.97
N VAL A 306 -14.14 0.43 10.71
CA VAL A 306 -15.00 0.48 9.53
C VAL A 306 -16.43 0.79 9.95
N ASN A 307 -16.86 2.00 9.64
CA ASN A 307 -18.25 2.45 9.75
C ASN A 307 -18.98 2.09 8.46
N ASN A 308 -19.58 0.89 8.45
CA ASN A 308 -20.24 0.31 7.29
C ASN A 308 -21.78 0.29 7.38
N VAL A 309 -22.35 0.55 8.56
CA VAL A 309 -23.81 0.59 8.72
C VAL A 309 -24.41 1.76 7.94
N GLY A 310 -25.48 1.48 7.19
CA GLY A 310 -26.27 2.47 6.48
C GLY A 310 -27.65 1.94 6.12
N ARG A 311 -28.60 2.86 5.92
CA ARG A 311 -29.99 2.60 5.54
C ARG A 311 -30.46 3.64 4.52
N SER A 312 -31.38 3.23 3.65
CA SER A 312 -32.02 4.05 2.63
C SER A 312 -33.51 3.75 2.68
N GLU A 313 -34.34 4.79 2.67
CA GLU A 313 -35.80 4.72 2.75
C GLU A 313 -36.41 5.60 1.65
N PRO A 314 -37.34 5.07 0.84
CA PRO A 314 -37.90 5.83 -0.27
C PRO A 314 -38.68 7.05 0.24
N GLY A 315 -38.39 8.22 -0.34
CA GLY A 315 -39.13 9.44 -0.08
C GLY A 315 -38.45 10.65 -0.72
N ASP A 316 -39.16 11.77 -0.71
CA ASP A 316 -38.63 13.09 -1.06
C ASP A 316 -38.97 14.09 0.08
N PRO A 317 -38.50 15.35 0.01
CA PRO A 317 -38.79 16.33 1.07
C PRO A 317 -40.29 16.63 1.29
N ILE A 318 -41.18 16.20 0.40
CA ILE A 318 -42.63 16.41 0.51
C ILE A 318 -43.31 15.21 1.18
N SER A 319 -42.83 14.00 0.89
CA SER A 319 -43.48 12.74 1.28
C SER A 319 -42.85 12.06 2.49
N MET A 320 -41.59 12.35 2.81
CA MET A 320 -40.87 11.71 3.90
C MET A 320 -41.42 12.16 5.26
N GLN A 321 -41.71 11.19 6.13
CA GLN A 321 -42.10 11.45 7.50
C GLN A 321 -40.89 11.86 8.34
N GLU A 322 -41.07 12.80 9.27
CA GLU A 322 -39.99 13.28 10.14
C GLU A 322 -39.35 12.14 10.96
N ASP A 323 -40.15 11.23 11.52
CA ASP A 323 -39.62 10.06 12.25
C ASP A 323 -38.73 9.16 11.38
N THR A 324 -39.08 9.00 10.09
CA THR A 324 -38.27 8.24 9.13
C THR A 324 -36.97 8.99 8.83
N TRP A 325 -37.05 10.30 8.65
CA TRP A 325 -35.88 11.16 8.44
C TRP A 325 -34.91 11.07 9.63
N ASP A 326 -35.40 11.23 10.85
CA ASP A 326 -34.60 11.17 12.07
C ASP A 326 -33.95 9.79 12.25
N ALA A 327 -34.70 8.71 12.01
CA ALA A 327 -34.16 7.36 12.06
C ALA A 327 -33.04 7.13 11.02
N GLN A 328 -33.14 7.73 9.84
CA GLN A 328 -32.07 7.67 8.85
C GLN A 328 -30.82 8.44 9.30
N PHE A 329 -30.97 9.60 9.95
CA PHE A 329 -29.84 10.34 10.52
C PHE A 329 -29.16 9.58 11.65
N ASP A 330 -29.96 8.92 12.50
CA ASP A 330 -29.45 8.07 13.57
C ASP A 330 -28.60 6.92 13.02
N VAL A 331 -29.07 6.25 11.95
CA VAL A 331 -28.34 5.13 11.34
C VAL A 331 -27.16 5.59 10.50
N ASN A 332 -27.30 6.62 9.66
CA ASN A 332 -26.31 6.97 8.64
C ASN A 332 -25.22 7.94 9.16
N LEU A 333 -25.50 8.76 10.17
CA LEU A 333 -24.56 9.77 10.68
C LEU A 333 -24.18 9.53 12.14
N LYS A 334 -25.18 9.37 13.01
CA LYS A 334 -24.91 9.24 14.44
C LYS A 334 -24.17 7.95 14.76
N SER A 335 -24.44 6.86 14.06
CA SER A 335 -23.68 5.60 14.22
C SER A 335 -22.17 5.80 14.05
N ALA A 336 -21.75 6.44 12.95
CA ALA A 336 -20.35 6.74 12.65
C ALA A 336 -19.75 7.74 13.66
N PHE A 337 -20.54 8.71 14.12
CA PHE A 337 -20.13 9.61 15.20
C PHE A 337 -19.86 8.83 16.50
N LEU A 338 -20.77 7.94 16.91
CA LEU A 338 -20.65 7.20 18.17
C LEU A 338 -19.46 6.25 18.15
N THR A 339 -19.22 5.53 17.05
CA THR A 339 -18.03 4.67 16.94
C THR A 339 -16.74 5.48 16.97
N CYS A 340 -16.67 6.60 16.24
CA CYS A 340 -15.52 7.51 16.29
C CYS A 340 -15.29 8.05 17.70
N LYS A 341 -16.36 8.45 18.41
CA LYS A 341 -16.29 8.98 19.78
C LYS A 341 -15.58 8.02 20.74
N HIS A 342 -15.81 6.72 20.61
CA HIS A 342 -15.21 5.70 21.48
C HIS A 342 -13.88 5.14 20.97
N VAL A 343 -13.61 5.19 19.66
CA VAL A 343 -12.37 4.64 19.07
C VAL A 343 -11.25 5.67 18.90
N LEU A 344 -11.56 6.92 18.53
CA LEU A 344 -10.54 7.95 18.27
C LEU A 344 -9.63 8.22 19.48
N PRO A 345 -10.10 8.28 20.74
CA PRO A 345 -9.21 8.46 21.89
C PRO A 345 -8.16 7.36 22.00
N LEU A 346 -8.53 6.12 21.64
CA LEU A 346 -7.62 4.97 21.62
C LEU A 346 -6.57 5.13 20.52
N MET A 347 -6.99 5.49 19.31
CA MET A 347 -6.07 5.71 18.18
C MET A 347 -5.10 6.86 18.44
N VAL A 348 -5.56 7.95 19.06
CA VAL A 348 -4.70 9.07 19.48
C VAL A 348 -3.66 8.60 20.51
N ALA A 349 -4.08 7.84 21.53
CA ALA A 349 -3.16 7.28 22.51
C ALA A 349 -2.17 6.27 21.90
N GLN A 350 -2.61 5.50 20.89
CA GLN A 350 -1.77 4.58 20.11
C GLN A 350 -0.81 5.29 19.15
N GLY A 351 -1.00 6.59 18.87
CA GLY A 351 -0.28 7.33 17.83
C GLY A 351 -0.52 6.82 16.40
N SER A 352 -1.53 5.97 16.19
CA SER A 352 -1.83 5.33 14.91
C SER A 352 -3.27 4.80 14.85
N GLY A 353 -3.83 4.77 13.65
CA GLY A 353 -5.14 4.20 13.37
C GLY A 353 -5.72 4.70 12.04
N ALA A 354 -6.69 3.97 11.49
CA ALA A 354 -7.42 4.35 10.28
C ALA A 354 -8.93 4.25 10.50
N VAL A 355 -9.67 5.27 10.07
CA VAL A 355 -11.14 5.26 10.07
C VAL A 355 -11.62 5.23 8.61
N VAL A 356 -12.47 4.26 8.30
CA VAL A 356 -13.10 4.07 6.99
C VAL A 356 -14.60 4.26 7.15
N ASN A 357 -15.14 5.32 6.52
CA ASN A 357 -16.58 5.55 6.44
C ASN A 357 -17.09 5.07 5.08
N VAL A 358 -18.04 4.15 5.08
CA VAL A 358 -18.69 3.66 3.86
C VAL A 358 -19.90 4.53 3.57
N SER A 359 -19.97 5.08 2.37
CA SER A 359 -21.09 5.90 1.89
C SER A 359 -21.58 5.40 0.54
N SER A 360 -22.88 5.57 0.26
CA SER A 360 -23.46 5.26 -1.05
C SER A 360 -23.06 6.30 -2.10
N VAL A 361 -22.87 5.85 -3.35
CA VAL A 361 -22.75 6.75 -4.52
C VAL A 361 -23.97 7.67 -4.67
N ALA A 362 -25.11 7.30 -4.09
CA ALA A 362 -26.29 8.15 -4.00
C ALA A 362 -26.03 9.50 -3.31
N GLY A 363 -25.04 9.56 -2.40
CA GLY A 363 -24.62 10.81 -1.76
C GLY A 363 -23.83 11.76 -2.70
N LEU A 364 -23.37 11.26 -3.85
CA LEU A 364 -22.64 12.04 -4.85
C LEU A 364 -23.49 12.40 -6.07
N ARG A 365 -24.47 11.56 -6.42
CA ARG A 365 -25.35 11.78 -7.58
C ARG A 365 -26.66 11.03 -7.44
N TYR A 366 -27.70 11.53 -8.11
CA TYR A 366 -28.94 10.77 -8.28
C TYR A 366 -28.69 9.51 -9.12
N ILE A 367 -29.19 8.37 -8.67
CA ILE A 367 -28.96 7.06 -9.29
C ILE A 367 -30.18 6.51 -10.03
N GLY A 368 -31.15 7.37 -10.36
CA GLY A 368 -32.33 6.98 -11.14
C GLY A 368 -33.48 6.38 -10.31
N LYS A 369 -33.39 6.41 -8.98
CA LYS A 369 -34.48 6.06 -8.07
C LYS A 369 -34.40 6.87 -6.76
N PRO A 370 -35.53 7.12 -6.08
CA PRO A 370 -35.54 7.65 -4.72
C PRO A 370 -34.70 6.78 -3.77
N GLN A 371 -34.10 7.42 -2.76
CA GLN A 371 -33.18 6.83 -1.80
C GLN A 371 -33.61 7.15 -0.38
#